data_AF-A0A2A4HWL4-F1
#
_entry.id   AF-A0A2A4HWL4-F1
#
_cell.length_a   1.000
_cell.length_b   1.000
_cell.length_c   1.000
_cell.angle_alpha   90.00
_cell.angle_beta   90.00
_cell.angle_gamma   90.00
#
_symmetry.space_group_name_H-M   'P 1'
#
loop_
_entity.id
_entity.type
_entity.pdbx_description
1 polymer ?
#
loop_
_entity_poly.entity_id
_entity_poly.type
_entity_poly.pdbx_seq_one_letter_code
_entity_poly.pdbx_strand_id
1 'polypeptide(L)'
;MTRQVCVCIPARNEADHIATLLRALGQQSVAEPFVVALCINNSDDGTAEVARAAAGTARGRYALEIMECQFAPNDAHAGTARRSAMDLGARLLAGDDALLISTDADCRPPEKWLAANLEHSAPDHIIGGRIDIDEEDPAATPAMMEMRRRFDAYWHAVRAIEDHIDPLPWDPAPRHGDHTGASLALTVGLYRRAGGVPPLPVGEDGALVRAAIAAGGRLLHPPAIWTRASPRTVGRAQDGMAQALLHWTEALARGESPAVPDFRHWQERARWRREQRPHLGTLLHEAEQRLPPLPCDIPLPGLEVG
;
A
#
# COMPACT_ATOMS: atom_id res chain seq x y z
N MET A 1 -15.12 19.95 11.31
CA MET A 1 -14.40 19.08 12.26
C MET A 1 -13.38 18.30 11.47
N THR A 2 -12.12 18.31 11.88
CA THR A 2 -11.05 17.50 11.27
C THR A 2 -11.26 16.04 11.65
N ARG A 3 -11.26 15.15 10.65
CA ARG A 3 -11.42 13.70 10.84
C ARG A 3 -10.22 13.15 11.62
N GLN A 4 -10.46 12.33 12.65
CA GLN A 4 -9.38 11.68 13.40
C GLN A 4 -8.66 10.66 12.51
N VAL A 5 -7.35 10.49 12.71
CA VAL A 5 -6.50 9.59 11.91
C VAL A 5 -5.68 8.69 12.82
N CYS A 6 -5.51 7.44 12.40
CA CYS A 6 -4.57 6.51 13.00
C CYS A 6 -3.72 5.86 11.90
N VAL A 7 -2.42 5.99 12.03
CA VAL A 7 -1.45 5.27 11.21
C VAL A 7 -1.16 3.93 11.88
N CYS A 8 -1.44 2.83 11.18
CA CYS A 8 -1.36 1.47 11.68
C CYS A 8 -0.15 0.77 11.07
N ILE A 9 0.77 0.31 11.92
CA ILE A 9 2.08 -0.19 11.50
C ILE A 9 2.28 -1.60 12.03
N PRO A 10 2.32 -2.65 11.19
CA PRO A 10 2.87 -3.94 11.58
C PRO A 10 4.41 -3.89 11.52
N ALA A 11 5.08 -4.47 12.51
CA ALA A 11 6.53 -4.53 12.55
C ALA A 11 7.02 -5.89 13.09
N ARG A 12 8.05 -6.44 12.46
CA ARG A 12 8.83 -7.55 13.00
C ARG A 12 10.31 -7.35 12.70
N ASN A 13 11.13 -7.19 13.73
CA ASN A 13 12.57 -6.96 13.62
C ASN A 13 12.91 -5.77 12.71
N GLU A 14 12.42 -4.59 13.08
CA GLU A 14 12.50 -3.35 12.32
C GLU A 14 13.30 -2.25 13.03
N ALA A 15 14.20 -2.60 13.94
CA ALA A 15 15.02 -1.63 14.67
C ALA A 15 15.80 -0.68 13.73
N ASP A 16 16.20 -1.15 12.55
CA ASP A 16 16.96 -0.35 11.57
C ASP A 16 16.10 0.66 10.81
N HIS A 17 14.79 0.43 10.66
CA HIS A 17 13.92 1.21 9.76
C HIS A 17 12.83 2.00 10.50
N ILE A 18 12.31 1.49 11.61
CA ILE A 18 11.14 2.06 12.28
C ILE A 18 11.34 3.52 12.70
N ALA A 19 12.58 3.90 13.06
CA ALA A 19 12.91 5.27 13.41
C ALA A 19 12.73 6.24 12.23
N THR A 20 13.02 5.80 11.00
CA THR A 20 12.87 6.62 9.79
C THR A 20 11.40 6.91 9.52
N LEU A 21 10.54 5.89 9.58
CA LEU A 21 9.10 6.05 9.47
C LEU A 21 8.55 7.01 10.52
N LEU A 22 8.87 6.77 11.79
CA LEU A 22 8.34 7.58 12.90
C LEU A 22 8.80 9.05 12.83
N ARG A 23 10.03 9.32 12.39
CA ARG A 23 10.48 10.69 12.11
C ARG A 23 9.69 11.33 10.96
N ALA A 24 9.45 10.61 9.88
CA ALA A 24 8.65 11.10 8.74
C ALA A 24 7.19 11.37 9.14
N LEU A 25 6.62 10.56 10.04
CA LEU A 25 5.32 10.81 10.64
C LEU A 25 5.33 12.07 11.53
N GLY A 26 6.42 12.31 12.26
CA GLY A 26 6.60 13.55 13.05
C GLY A 26 6.65 14.82 12.20
N GLN A 27 6.95 14.71 10.91
CA GLN A 27 7.03 15.82 9.97
C GLN A 27 5.72 16.08 9.20
N GLN A 28 4.67 15.30 9.41
CA GLN A 28 3.42 15.47 8.65
C GLN A 28 2.82 16.87 8.85
N SER A 29 2.30 17.43 7.76
CA SER A 29 1.80 18.82 7.66
C SER A 29 0.41 19.06 8.26
N VAL A 30 -0.28 18.01 8.74
CA VAL A 30 -1.60 18.12 9.38
C VAL A 30 -1.52 18.90 10.69
N ALA A 31 -2.40 19.87 10.95
CA ALA A 31 -2.28 20.71 12.15
C ALA A 31 -2.49 19.90 13.44
N GLU A 32 -3.55 19.09 13.47
CA GLU A 32 -3.97 18.32 14.64
C GLU A 32 -3.08 17.09 14.87
N PRO A 33 -2.77 16.75 16.14
CA PRO A 33 -2.13 15.49 16.47
C PRO A 33 -2.98 14.29 16.02
N PHE A 34 -2.31 13.21 15.63
CA PHE A 34 -2.93 11.95 15.23
C PHE A 34 -2.40 10.78 16.08
N VAL A 35 -2.94 9.58 15.85
CA VAL A 35 -2.54 8.37 16.59
C VAL A 35 -1.64 7.50 15.72
N VAL A 36 -0.65 6.85 16.31
CA VAL A 36 0.13 5.79 15.67
C VAL A 36 -0.09 4.50 16.47
N ALA A 37 -0.63 3.48 15.82
CA ALA A 37 -0.82 2.15 16.38
C ALA A 37 0.23 1.20 15.81
N LEU A 38 1.22 0.83 16.62
CA LEU A 38 2.34 -0.02 16.23
C LEU A 38 2.18 -1.43 16.82
N CYS A 39 1.99 -2.43 15.98
CA CYS A 39 1.99 -3.84 16.38
C CYS A 39 3.36 -4.45 16.13
N ILE A 40 4.12 -4.73 17.18
CA ILE A 40 5.43 -5.39 17.12
C ILE A 40 5.20 -6.87 17.39
N ASN A 41 5.34 -7.74 16.39
CA ASN A 41 5.04 -9.16 16.53
C ASN A 41 6.30 -10.02 16.43
N ASN A 42 6.45 -11.00 17.34
CA ASN A 42 7.52 -12.02 17.29
C ASN A 42 8.92 -11.43 17.01
N SER A 43 9.20 -10.27 17.61
CA SER A 43 10.46 -9.56 17.43
C SER A 43 11.44 -9.91 18.53
N ASP A 44 12.72 -9.97 18.19
CA ASP A 44 13.84 -10.28 19.09
C ASP A 44 14.96 -9.23 19.03
N ASP A 45 14.74 -8.12 18.33
CA ASP A 45 15.63 -6.97 18.27
C ASP A 45 15.11 -5.78 19.11
N GLY A 46 15.79 -4.63 18.99
CA GLY A 46 15.44 -3.40 19.71
C GLY A 46 14.30 -2.57 19.11
N THR A 47 13.40 -3.14 18.29
CA THR A 47 12.36 -2.37 17.58
C THR A 47 11.54 -1.48 18.52
N ALA A 48 11.16 -2.00 19.69
CA ALA A 48 10.31 -1.30 20.64
C ALA A 48 11.04 -0.12 21.31
N GLU A 49 12.30 -0.29 21.73
CA GLU A 49 13.10 0.81 22.28
C GLU A 49 13.33 1.91 21.25
N VAL A 50 13.69 1.52 20.03
CA VAL A 50 13.91 2.47 18.92
C VAL A 50 12.64 3.25 18.60
N ALA A 51 11.48 2.59 18.56
CA ALA A 51 10.20 3.23 18.29
C ALA A 51 9.84 4.28 19.36
N ARG A 52 10.01 3.94 20.65
CA ARG A 52 9.77 4.87 21.76
C ARG A 52 10.71 6.07 21.70
N ALA A 53 12.01 5.84 21.44
CA ALA A 53 13.00 6.91 21.32
C ALA A 53 12.67 7.87 20.18
N ALA A 54 12.33 7.34 18.99
CA ALA A 54 11.94 8.15 17.84
C ALA A 54 10.67 8.97 18.13
N ALA A 55 9.64 8.38 18.74
CA ALA A 55 8.42 9.09 19.12
C ALA A 55 8.65 10.22 20.13
N GLY A 56 9.61 10.05 21.06
CA GLY A 56 10.01 11.12 21.98
C GLY A 56 10.49 12.39 21.26
N THR A 57 11.07 12.26 20.06
CA THR A 57 11.53 13.40 19.24
C THR A 57 10.42 14.09 18.47
N ALA A 58 9.24 13.47 18.34
CA ALA A 58 8.12 13.99 17.57
C ALA A 58 7.33 15.09 18.29
N ARG A 59 7.73 15.53 19.49
CA ARG A 59 7.18 16.71 20.22
C ARG A 59 5.64 16.77 20.26
N GLY A 60 4.98 15.62 20.43
CA GLY A 60 3.51 15.54 20.52
C GLY A 60 2.76 15.67 19.20
N ARG A 61 3.45 15.57 18.05
CA ARG A 61 2.81 15.54 16.72
C ARG A 61 1.91 14.31 16.52
N TYR A 62 2.19 13.23 17.23
CA TYR A 62 1.31 12.07 17.34
C TYR A 62 1.43 11.40 18.71
N ALA A 63 0.41 10.65 19.10
CA ALA A 63 0.45 9.72 20.22
C ALA A 63 0.80 8.32 19.71
N LEU A 64 1.88 7.71 20.23
CA LEU A 64 2.31 6.37 19.86
C LEU A 64 1.77 5.34 20.86
N GLU A 65 0.99 4.39 20.36
CA GLU A 65 0.54 3.21 21.09
C GLU A 65 1.22 1.96 20.53
N ILE A 66 1.97 1.26 21.38
CA ILE A 66 2.71 0.05 21.00
C ILE A 66 2.02 -1.17 21.60
N MET A 67 1.76 -2.17 20.76
CA MET A 67 1.30 -3.48 21.16
C MET A 67 2.36 -4.53 20.78
N GLU A 68 3.07 -5.04 21.78
CA GLU A 68 4.03 -6.12 21.61
C GLU A 68 3.30 -7.47 21.72
N CYS A 69 3.39 -8.29 20.67
CA CYS A 69 2.65 -9.55 20.53
C CYS A 69 3.59 -10.73 20.27
N GLN A 70 3.28 -11.87 20.90
CA GLN A 70 3.86 -13.16 20.51
C GLN A 70 2.77 -14.05 19.92
N PHE A 71 2.73 -14.16 18.59
CA PHE A 71 1.81 -15.08 17.92
C PHE A 71 2.37 -16.49 17.87
N ALA A 72 1.47 -17.48 17.82
CA ALA A 72 1.84 -18.85 17.50
C ALA A 72 2.48 -18.91 16.10
N PRO A 73 3.36 -19.89 15.81
CA PRO A 73 4.10 -19.94 14.55
C PRO A 73 3.25 -19.80 13.27
N ASN A 74 2.06 -20.41 13.26
CA ASN A 74 1.15 -20.38 12.12
C ASN A 74 0.46 -19.02 11.92
N ASP A 75 0.38 -18.19 12.97
CA ASP A 75 -0.25 -16.88 12.94
C ASP A 75 0.78 -15.75 12.88
N ALA A 76 2.07 -16.06 12.98
CA ALA A 76 3.19 -15.11 13.05
C ALA A 76 3.58 -14.53 11.67
N HIS A 77 2.62 -14.03 10.91
CA HIS A 77 2.80 -13.48 9.56
C HIS A 77 2.24 -12.05 9.41
N ALA A 78 2.43 -11.45 8.23
CA ALA A 78 2.08 -10.05 7.96
C ALA A 78 0.58 -9.76 8.14
N GLY A 79 -0.30 -10.63 7.63
CA GLY A 79 -1.76 -10.54 7.84
C GLY A 79 -2.20 -10.35 9.29
N THR A 80 -1.76 -11.23 10.20
CA THR A 80 -2.13 -11.13 11.61
C THR A 80 -1.57 -9.87 12.24
N ALA A 81 -0.31 -9.52 11.97
CA ALA A 81 0.29 -8.30 12.49
C ALA A 81 -0.43 -7.03 12.02
N ARG A 82 -0.77 -6.94 10.72
CA ARG A 82 -1.49 -5.80 10.14
C ARG A 82 -2.90 -5.72 10.70
N ARG A 83 -3.61 -6.85 10.80
CA ARG A 83 -4.91 -6.92 11.47
C ARG A 83 -4.82 -6.37 12.88
N SER A 84 -3.85 -6.84 13.65
CA SER A 84 -3.62 -6.42 15.04
C SER A 84 -3.34 -4.91 15.16
N ALA A 85 -2.53 -4.34 14.27
CA ALA A 85 -2.28 -2.89 14.23
C ALA A 85 -3.55 -2.09 13.88
N MET A 86 -4.28 -2.51 12.84
CA MET A 86 -5.50 -1.83 12.39
C MET A 86 -6.66 -1.97 13.37
N ASP A 87 -6.81 -3.13 14.01
CA ASP A 87 -7.78 -3.35 15.08
C ASP A 87 -7.48 -2.49 16.31
N LEU A 88 -6.19 -2.30 16.64
CA LEU A 88 -5.76 -1.36 17.68
C LEU A 88 -6.13 0.08 17.28
N GLY A 89 -5.81 0.50 16.07
CA GLY A 89 -6.19 1.82 15.56
C GLY A 89 -7.70 2.06 15.60
N ALA A 90 -8.50 1.07 15.18
CA ALA A 90 -9.96 1.14 15.20
C ALA A 90 -10.57 1.17 16.61
N ARG A 91 -9.84 0.70 17.64
CA ARG A 91 -10.25 0.83 19.04
C ARG A 91 -9.89 2.19 19.62
N LEU A 92 -8.72 2.73 19.25
CA LEU A 92 -8.24 4.05 19.68
C LEU A 92 -9.08 5.17 19.06
N LEU A 93 -9.52 4.98 17.82
CA LEU A 93 -10.43 5.87 17.11
C LEU A 93 -11.88 5.43 17.32
N ALA A 94 -12.58 6.04 18.29
CA ALA A 94 -13.92 5.61 18.66
C ALA A 94 -15.02 5.86 17.60
N GLY A 95 -14.76 6.67 16.57
CA GLY A 95 -15.75 7.06 15.55
C GLY A 95 -15.64 6.28 14.23
N ASP A 96 -16.76 5.84 13.67
CA ASP A 96 -16.81 5.15 12.37
C ASP A 96 -16.29 6.00 11.20
N ASP A 97 -16.40 7.32 11.30
CA ASP A 97 -15.89 8.24 10.29
C ASP A 97 -14.37 8.47 10.39
N ALA A 98 -13.70 7.98 11.44
CA ALA A 98 -12.26 8.15 11.59
C ALA A 98 -11.48 7.34 10.55
N LEU A 99 -10.30 7.82 10.18
CA LEU A 99 -9.48 7.25 9.10
C LEU A 99 -8.39 6.33 9.66
N LEU A 100 -8.34 5.09 9.18
CA LEU A 100 -7.22 4.19 9.36
C LEU A 100 -6.32 4.27 8.14
N ILE A 101 -5.01 4.33 8.35
CA ILE A 101 -4.01 4.30 7.28
C ILE A 101 -2.97 3.24 7.62
N SER A 102 -2.93 2.16 6.85
CA SER A 102 -1.88 1.15 6.93
C SER A 102 -0.61 1.64 6.24
N THR A 103 0.53 1.39 6.88
CA THR A 103 1.87 1.56 6.29
C THR A 103 2.79 0.48 6.85
N ASP A 104 3.81 0.08 6.09
CA ASP A 104 4.83 -0.85 6.56
C ASP A 104 5.93 -0.09 7.32
N ALA A 105 6.64 -0.81 8.21
CA ALA A 105 7.62 -0.24 9.14
C ALA A 105 8.88 0.33 8.48
N ASP A 106 9.13 -0.02 7.21
CA ASP A 106 10.25 0.40 6.38
C ASP A 106 9.84 1.43 5.31
N CYS A 107 8.73 2.12 5.54
CA CYS A 107 8.26 3.21 4.69
C CYS A 107 8.74 4.60 5.15
N ARG A 108 8.86 5.52 4.20
CA ARG A 108 9.17 6.94 4.43
C ARG A 108 8.19 7.83 3.64
N PRO A 109 7.01 8.14 4.22
CA PRO A 109 6.00 8.96 3.54
C PRO A 109 6.44 10.44 3.43
N PRO A 110 6.04 11.16 2.38
CA PRO A 110 6.28 12.60 2.25
C PRO A 110 5.46 13.41 3.26
N GLU A 111 5.86 14.66 3.51
CA GLU A 111 5.27 15.59 4.49
C GLU A 111 3.74 15.80 4.36
N LYS A 112 3.22 15.66 3.14
CA LYS A 112 1.80 15.90 2.82
C LYS A 112 0.96 14.63 2.76
N TRP A 113 1.52 13.47 3.07
CA TRP A 113 0.87 12.18 2.89
C TRP A 113 -0.44 12.04 3.69
N LEU A 114 -0.44 12.43 4.97
CA LEU A 114 -1.66 12.40 5.80
C LEU A 114 -2.69 13.42 5.32
N ALA A 115 -2.26 14.63 4.96
CA ALA A 115 -3.15 15.67 4.46
C ALA A 115 -3.84 15.25 3.15
N ALA A 116 -3.10 14.62 2.23
CA ALA A 116 -3.63 14.10 0.98
C ALA A 116 -4.63 12.95 1.21
N ASN A 117 -4.34 12.03 2.12
CA ASN A 117 -5.29 10.97 2.51
C ASN A 117 -6.58 11.55 3.11
N LEU A 118 -6.47 12.54 3.99
CA LEU A 118 -7.62 13.23 4.57
C LEU A 118 -8.47 13.92 3.50
N GLU A 119 -7.85 14.64 2.57
CA GLU A 119 -8.53 15.34 1.47
C GLU A 119 -9.36 14.38 0.59
N HIS A 120 -8.83 13.18 0.33
CA HIS A 120 -9.49 12.18 -0.52
C HIS A 120 -10.38 11.21 0.27
N SER A 121 -10.54 11.38 1.58
CA SER A 121 -11.28 10.42 2.41
C SER A 121 -12.79 10.67 2.40
N ALA A 122 -13.56 9.60 2.24
CA ALA A 122 -15.01 9.57 2.40
C ALA A 122 -15.44 8.22 3.02
N PRO A 123 -16.68 8.09 3.53
CA PRO A 123 -17.15 6.89 4.22
C PRO A 123 -17.01 5.58 3.43
N ASP A 124 -17.06 5.66 2.11
CA ASP A 124 -16.94 4.54 1.17
C ASP A 124 -15.60 4.51 0.42
N HIS A 125 -14.67 5.43 0.68
CA HIS A 125 -13.40 5.46 -0.03
C HIS A 125 -12.38 4.47 0.55
N ILE A 126 -11.71 3.76 -0.35
CA ILE A 126 -10.49 2.99 -0.12
C ILE A 126 -9.40 3.70 -0.92
N ILE A 127 -8.38 4.20 -0.24
CA ILE A 127 -7.35 5.03 -0.84
C ILE A 127 -6.07 4.22 -0.94
N GLY A 128 -5.70 3.84 -2.16
CA GLY A 128 -4.38 3.28 -2.45
C GLY A 128 -3.35 4.40 -2.61
N GLY A 129 -2.14 4.18 -2.14
CA GLY A 129 -1.00 5.05 -2.41
C GLY A 129 0.06 4.39 -3.27
N ARG A 130 0.67 5.17 -4.15
CA ARG A 130 1.84 4.75 -4.93
C ARG A 130 3.01 4.48 -4.00
N ILE A 131 3.67 3.34 -4.17
CA ILE A 131 4.91 3.08 -3.45
C ILE A 131 6.06 3.44 -4.38
N ASP A 132 7.12 4.05 -3.89
CA ASP A 132 8.34 4.32 -4.63
C ASP A 132 9.54 3.70 -3.91
N ILE A 133 10.69 3.57 -4.58
CA ILE A 133 11.92 3.15 -3.92
C ILE A 133 12.39 4.27 -3.02
N ASP A 134 12.75 3.95 -1.77
CA ASP A 134 13.43 4.91 -0.91
C ASP A 134 14.86 5.15 -1.42
N GLU A 135 15.06 6.31 -2.05
CA GLU A 135 16.35 6.74 -2.59
C GLU A 135 17.41 7.02 -1.52
N GLU A 136 17.01 7.17 -0.25
CA GLU A 136 17.94 7.36 0.88
C GLU A 136 18.37 6.03 1.50
N ASP A 137 17.74 4.92 1.11
CA ASP A 137 18.10 3.60 1.60
C ASP A 137 19.44 3.14 0.98
N PRO A 138 20.41 2.66 1.77
CA PRO A 138 21.69 2.16 1.26
C PRO A 138 21.57 1.01 0.25
N ALA A 139 20.48 0.26 0.26
CA ALA A 139 20.20 -0.80 -0.71
C ALA A 139 19.69 -0.28 -2.07
N ALA A 140 19.32 1.01 -2.16
CA ALA A 140 18.86 1.60 -3.42
C ALA A 140 20.02 1.79 -4.41
N THR A 141 19.90 1.18 -5.59
CA THR A 141 20.88 1.32 -6.66
C THR A 141 20.34 2.14 -7.83
N PRO A 142 21.18 2.87 -8.59
CA PRO A 142 20.74 3.58 -9.79
C PRO A 142 20.02 2.70 -10.81
N ALA A 143 20.44 1.44 -10.94
CA ALA A 143 19.81 0.48 -11.84
C ALA A 143 18.40 0.08 -11.38
N MET A 144 18.17 -0.07 -10.06
CA MET A 144 16.83 -0.31 -9.50
C MET A 144 15.92 0.89 -9.72
N MET A 145 16.41 2.12 -9.51
CA MET A 145 15.65 3.35 -9.75
C MET A 145 15.25 3.49 -11.22
N GLU A 146 16.16 3.18 -12.15
CA GLU A 146 15.84 3.22 -13.58
C GLU A 146 14.83 2.12 -13.97
N MET A 147 14.98 0.91 -13.44
CA MET A 147 13.99 -0.16 -13.63
C MET A 147 12.61 0.27 -13.12
N ARG A 148 12.56 0.89 -11.93
CA ARG A 148 11.33 1.42 -11.35
C ARG A 148 10.67 2.45 -12.28
N ARG A 149 11.45 3.41 -12.77
CA ARG A 149 10.97 4.44 -13.70
C ARG A 149 10.37 3.83 -14.97
N ARG A 150 10.97 2.76 -15.51
CA ARG A 150 10.44 2.03 -16.68
C ARG A 150 9.09 1.38 -16.38
N PHE A 151 8.95 0.74 -15.22
CA PHE A 151 7.66 0.21 -14.77
C PHE A 151 6.63 1.31 -14.57
N ASP A 152 7.00 2.45 -14.01
CA ASP A 152 6.09 3.60 -13.86
C ASP A 152 5.59 4.10 -15.21
N ALA A 153 6.48 4.25 -16.20
CA ALA A 153 6.09 4.65 -17.55
C ALA A 153 5.16 3.62 -18.20
N TYR A 154 5.46 2.32 -18.05
CA TYR A 154 4.60 1.24 -18.54
C TYR A 154 3.21 1.29 -17.88
N TRP A 155 3.14 1.36 -16.55
CA TRP A 155 1.87 1.41 -15.84
C TRP A 155 1.08 2.69 -16.09
N HIS A 156 1.75 3.82 -16.31
CA HIS A 156 1.12 5.06 -16.75
C HIS A 156 0.44 4.88 -18.11
N ALA A 157 1.10 4.26 -19.08
CA ALA A 157 0.50 3.94 -20.37
C ALA A 157 -0.68 2.97 -20.24
N VAL A 158 -0.58 1.96 -19.36
CA VAL A 158 -1.70 1.07 -19.05
C VAL A 158 -2.88 1.85 -18.46
N ARG A 159 -2.66 2.75 -17.48
CA ARG A 159 -3.74 3.56 -16.91
C ARG A 159 -4.42 4.43 -17.98
N ALA A 160 -3.64 5.06 -18.87
CA ALA A 160 -4.19 5.84 -19.98
C ALA A 160 -5.09 5.01 -20.91
N ILE A 161 -4.72 3.76 -21.20
CA ILE A 161 -5.55 2.83 -21.98
C ILE A 161 -6.88 2.54 -21.25
N GLU A 162 -6.79 2.22 -19.96
CA GLU A 162 -7.98 1.92 -19.15
C GLU A 162 -8.91 3.12 -19.04
N ASP A 163 -8.37 4.32 -18.78
CA ASP A 163 -9.14 5.55 -18.63
C ASP A 163 -9.84 5.94 -19.93
N HIS A 164 -9.22 5.64 -21.08
CA HIS A 164 -9.84 5.84 -22.40
C HIS A 164 -10.97 4.86 -22.69
N ILE A 165 -10.85 3.60 -22.24
CA ILE A 165 -11.78 2.52 -22.61
C ILE A 165 -12.90 2.31 -21.58
N ASP A 166 -12.57 2.23 -20.29
CA ASP A 166 -13.47 1.95 -19.14
C ASP A 166 -13.21 2.96 -18.00
N PRO A 167 -13.54 4.25 -18.20
CA PRO A 167 -13.32 5.27 -17.18
C PRO A 167 -14.15 5.00 -15.92
N LEU A 168 -13.55 5.20 -14.75
CA LEU A 168 -14.19 5.07 -13.45
C LEU A 168 -14.49 6.45 -12.85
N PRO A 169 -15.77 6.83 -12.65
CA PRO A 169 -16.11 8.17 -12.16
C PRO A 169 -15.55 8.52 -10.77
N TRP A 170 -15.31 7.51 -9.93
CA TRP A 170 -14.79 7.70 -8.57
C TRP A 170 -13.27 7.51 -8.46
N ASP A 171 -12.60 7.01 -9.51
CA ASP A 171 -11.15 6.89 -9.62
C ASP A 171 -10.70 7.56 -10.93
N PRO A 172 -10.83 8.91 -11.03
CA PRO A 172 -10.60 9.62 -12.28
C PRO A 172 -9.11 9.76 -12.61
N ALA A 173 -8.81 9.93 -13.90
CA ALA A 173 -7.48 10.31 -14.35
C ALA A 173 -7.11 11.76 -13.93
N PRO A 174 -5.82 12.08 -13.70
CA PRO A 174 -4.70 11.15 -13.64
C PRO A 174 -4.70 10.34 -12.34
N ARG A 175 -4.30 9.07 -12.42
CA ARG A 175 -4.23 8.15 -11.29
C ARG A 175 -3.07 7.17 -11.43
N HIS A 176 -2.62 6.62 -10.30
CA HIS A 176 -1.74 5.44 -10.31
C HIS A 176 -2.58 4.15 -10.27
N GLY A 177 -1.96 2.99 -10.07
CA GLY A 177 -2.65 1.70 -9.90
C GLY A 177 -2.34 0.98 -8.58
N ASP A 178 -1.35 1.47 -7.81
CA ASP A 178 -0.84 0.81 -6.62
C ASP A 178 -1.79 0.92 -5.41
N HIS A 179 -1.99 -0.18 -4.70
CA HIS A 179 -2.72 -0.22 -3.42
C HIS A 179 -2.22 -1.39 -2.57
N THR A 180 -1.02 -1.23 -2.01
CA THR A 180 -0.45 -2.20 -1.07
C THR A 180 -0.58 -1.69 0.36
N GLY A 181 -0.36 -2.57 1.32
CA GLY A 181 -0.42 -2.23 2.74
C GLY A 181 0.59 -1.19 3.21
N ALA A 182 1.59 -0.85 2.38
CA ALA A 182 2.55 0.23 2.61
C ALA A 182 1.91 1.63 2.50
N SER A 183 0.77 1.78 1.80
CA SER A 183 -0.05 2.98 1.87
C SER A 183 -1.48 2.65 1.46
N LEU A 184 -2.30 2.30 2.44
CA LEU A 184 -3.71 1.96 2.23
C LEU A 184 -4.59 2.59 3.32
N ALA A 185 -5.54 3.43 2.93
CA ALA A 185 -6.45 4.08 3.86
C ALA A 185 -7.92 3.74 3.63
N LEU A 186 -8.68 3.67 4.72
CA LEU A 186 -10.14 3.52 4.73
C LEU A 186 -10.70 3.94 6.08
N THR A 187 -11.99 4.26 6.12
CA THR A 187 -12.64 4.61 7.39
C THR A 187 -12.76 3.41 8.32
N VAL A 188 -12.81 3.65 9.63
CA VAL A 188 -13.10 2.63 10.65
C VAL A 188 -14.41 1.91 10.36
N GLY A 189 -15.44 2.65 9.93
CA GLY A 189 -16.73 2.08 9.55
C GLY A 189 -16.62 1.12 8.37
N LEU A 190 -15.89 1.47 7.31
CA LEU A 190 -15.66 0.58 6.17
C LEU A 190 -14.80 -0.63 6.56
N TYR A 191 -13.75 -0.43 7.37
CA TYR A 191 -12.90 -1.49 7.89
C TYR A 191 -13.71 -2.53 8.69
N ARG A 192 -14.61 -2.07 9.57
CA ARG A 192 -15.51 -2.95 10.34
C ARG A 192 -16.48 -3.71 9.45
N ARG A 193 -17.11 -3.05 8.46
CA ARG A 193 -18.00 -3.72 7.49
C ARG A 193 -17.27 -4.77 6.64
N ALA A 194 -16.00 -4.52 6.32
CA ALA A 194 -15.15 -5.46 5.59
C ALA A 194 -14.73 -6.68 6.44
N GLY A 195 -14.95 -6.67 7.76
CA GLY A 195 -14.51 -7.73 8.68
C GLY A 195 -13.07 -7.60 9.15
N GLY A 196 -12.42 -6.47 8.89
CA GLY A 196 -11.01 -6.22 9.17
C GLY A 196 -10.05 -6.89 8.18
N VAL A 197 -8.75 -6.85 8.48
CA VAL A 197 -7.74 -7.50 7.62
C VAL A 197 -7.88 -9.03 7.73
N PRO A 198 -8.05 -9.77 6.61
CA PRO A 198 -8.02 -11.22 6.65
C PRO A 198 -6.65 -11.72 7.13
N PRO A 199 -6.58 -12.70 8.05
CA PRO A 199 -5.32 -13.22 8.57
C PRO A 199 -4.66 -14.17 7.56
N LEU A 200 -4.20 -13.61 6.44
CA LEU A 200 -3.49 -14.34 5.40
C LEU A 200 -1.98 -14.10 5.53
N PRO A 201 -1.13 -15.12 5.30
CA PRO A 201 0.32 -14.92 5.27
C PRO A 201 0.79 -14.01 4.14
N VAL A 202 0.04 -13.98 3.04
CA VAL A 202 0.35 -13.29 1.78
C VAL A 202 -0.93 -12.67 1.21
N GLY A 203 -0.83 -11.46 0.68
CA GLY A 203 -1.91 -10.79 -0.06
C GLY A 203 -3.06 -10.33 0.84
N GLU A 204 -2.80 -10.11 2.13
CA GLU A 204 -3.75 -9.65 3.14
C GLU A 204 -4.31 -8.25 2.84
N ASP A 205 -3.50 -7.36 2.25
CA ASP A 205 -3.90 -6.01 1.84
C ASP A 205 -4.87 -6.06 0.67
N GLY A 206 -4.53 -6.81 -0.37
CA GLY A 206 -5.43 -7.07 -1.49
C GLY A 206 -6.71 -7.75 -1.01
N ALA A 207 -6.64 -8.66 -0.03
CA ALA A 207 -7.81 -9.29 0.56
C ALA A 207 -8.69 -8.30 1.34
N LEU A 208 -8.09 -7.38 2.09
CA LEU A 208 -8.81 -6.29 2.75
C LEU A 208 -9.50 -5.39 1.72
N VAL A 209 -8.79 -4.98 0.66
CA VAL A 209 -9.35 -4.13 -0.41
C VAL A 209 -10.56 -4.81 -1.05
N ARG A 210 -10.45 -6.11 -1.36
CA ARG A 210 -11.58 -6.88 -1.91
C ARG A 210 -12.77 -6.94 -0.96
N ALA A 211 -12.52 -7.26 0.31
CA ALA A 211 -13.57 -7.30 1.32
C ALA A 211 -14.24 -5.92 1.50
N ALA A 212 -13.46 -4.84 1.46
CA ALA A 212 -13.97 -3.48 1.55
C ALA A 212 -14.78 -3.08 0.30
N ILE A 213 -14.37 -3.46 -0.91
CA ILE A 213 -15.16 -3.27 -2.13
C ILE A 213 -16.48 -4.04 -2.04
N ALA A 214 -16.44 -5.30 -1.62
CA ALA A 214 -17.64 -6.12 -1.41
C ALA A 214 -18.57 -5.52 -0.35
N ALA A 215 -18.02 -4.79 0.63
CA ALA A 215 -18.75 -4.04 1.65
C ALA A 215 -19.22 -2.63 1.19
N GLY A 216 -19.17 -2.34 -0.11
CA GLY A 216 -19.64 -1.09 -0.73
C GLY A 216 -18.58 -0.01 -0.87
N GLY A 217 -17.30 -0.35 -0.68
CA GLY A 217 -16.17 0.56 -0.85
C GLY A 217 -15.82 0.85 -2.31
N ARG A 218 -15.17 1.98 -2.53
CA ARG A 218 -14.67 2.49 -3.81
C ARG A 218 -13.17 2.69 -3.71
N LEU A 219 -12.43 1.88 -4.45
CA LEU A 219 -10.98 2.01 -4.55
C LEU A 219 -10.61 3.14 -5.49
N LEU A 220 -9.68 3.99 -5.06
CA LEU A 220 -9.16 5.12 -5.81
C LEU A 220 -7.66 5.32 -5.55
N HIS A 221 -7.00 5.95 -6.53
CA HIS A 221 -5.54 6.02 -6.62
C HIS A 221 -5.02 7.44 -6.90
N PRO A 222 -5.25 8.40 -5.98
CA PRO A 222 -4.88 9.80 -6.21
C PRO A 222 -3.35 9.95 -6.34
N PRO A 223 -2.82 10.60 -7.40
CA PRO A 223 -1.37 10.76 -7.60
C PRO A 223 -0.63 11.47 -6.46
N ALA A 224 -1.35 12.27 -5.67
CA ALA A 224 -0.81 12.98 -4.52
C ALA A 224 -0.49 12.04 -3.34
N ILE A 225 -0.98 10.80 -3.35
CA ILE A 225 -0.84 9.85 -2.26
C ILE A 225 0.19 8.81 -2.66
N TRP A 226 1.35 8.93 -2.03
CA TRP A 226 2.48 8.05 -2.28
C TRP A 226 3.39 7.99 -1.06
N THR A 227 4.20 6.95 -0.98
CA THR A 227 5.26 6.79 0.03
C THR A 227 6.47 6.15 -0.61
N ARG A 228 7.61 6.23 0.06
CA ARG A 228 8.78 5.43 -0.26
C ARG A 228 8.81 4.19 0.61
N ALA A 229 9.41 3.11 0.12
CA ALA A 229 9.69 1.91 0.87
C ALA A 229 11.13 1.45 0.64
N SER A 230 11.74 0.86 1.68
CA SER A 230 13.05 0.24 1.57
C SER A 230 13.07 -0.80 0.43
N PRO A 231 14.08 -0.78 -0.46
CA PRO A 231 14.22 -1.78 -1.52
C PRO A 231 14.88 -3.08 -1.04
N ARG A 232 14.99 -3.31 0.28
CA ARG A 232 15.59 -4.55 0.80
C ARG A 232 14.82 -5.78 0.32
N THR A 233 15.57 -6.79 -0.13
CA THR A 233 15.01 -8.05 -0.63
C THR A 233 14.77 -9.08 0.49
N VAL A 234 15.25 -8.79 1.70
CA VAL A 234 15.06 -9.61 2.91
C VAL A 234 14.04 -8.92 3.80
N GLY A 235 12.78 -9.31 3.66
CA GLY A 235 11.63 -8.68 4.30
C GLY A 235 10.34 -9.24 3.72
N ARG A 236 9.28 -9.33 4.51
CA ARG A 236 8.14 -10.24 4.28
C ARG A 236 7.23 -9.83 3.12
N ALA A 237 7.12 -10.72 2.13
CA ALA A 237 5.90 -11.24 1.49
C ALA A 237 6.35 -12.08 0.27
N GLN A 238 6.06 -13.39 0.27
CA GLN A 238 6.03 -14.13 -1.00
C GLN A 238 4.99 -13.40 -1.87
N ASP A 239 5.38 -12.87 -3.04
CA ASP A 239 4.54 -12.04 -3.94
C ASP A 239 4.42 -10.52 -3.63
N GLY A 240 5.28 -9.95 -2.78
CA GLY A 240 5.34 -8.49 -2.52
C GLY A 240 6.35 -7.70 -3.36
N MET A 241 6.53 -6.41 -3.04
CA MET A 241 7.56 -5.54 -3.64
C MET A 241 8.97 -6.14 -3.53
N ALA A 242 9.30 -6.81 -2.41
CA ALA A 242 10.58 -7.50 -2.23
C ALA A 242 10.83 -8.61 -3.27
N GLN A 243 9.80 -9.37 -3.64
CA GLN A 243 9.90 -10.41 -4.68
C GLN A 243 10.06 -9.76 -6.07
N ALA A 244 9.34 -8.67 -6.34
CA ALA A 244 9.50 -7.90 -7.57
C ALA A 244 10.94 -7.33 -7.68
N LEU A 245 11.46 -6.76 -6.60
CA LEU A 245 12.82 -6.24 -6.52
C LEU A 245 13.88 -7.34 -6.68
N LEU A 246 13.64 -8.54 -6.13
CA LEU A 246 14.50 -9.70 -6.35
C LEU A 246 14.54 -10.07 -7.85
N HIS A 247 13.37 -10.20 -8.49
CA HIS A 247 13.31 -10.47 -9.93
C HIS A 247 13.97 -9.37 -10.76
N TRP A 248 13.84 -8.09 -10.36
CA TRP A 248 14.53 -6.99 -11.02
C TRP A 248 16.04 -7.12 -10.88
N THR A 249 16.51 -7.45 -9.68
CA THR A 249 17.94 -7.64 -9.39
C THR A 249 18.53 -8.80 -10.21
N GLU A 250 17.82 -9.92 -10.30
CA GLU A 250 18.22 -11.07 -11.11
C GLU A 250 18.21 -10.78 -12.62
N ALA A 251 17.22 -10.03 -13.10
CA ALA A 251 17.15 -9.59 -14.49
C ALA A 251 18.30 -8.63 -14.82
N LEU A 252 18.56 -7.65 -13.94
CA LEU A 252 19.68 -6.72 -14.06
C LEU A 252 21.03 -7.43 -14.07
N ALA A 253 21.23 -8.43 -13.20
CA ALA A 253 22.46 -9.22 -13.16
C ALA A 253 22.71 -10.02 -14.45
N ARG A 254 21.64 -10.40 -15.17
CA ARG A 254 21.71 -11.10 -16.47
C ARG A 254 21.72 -10.17 -17.68
N GLY A 255 21.56 -8.86 -17.48
CA GLY A 255 21.37 -7.90 -18.58
C GLY A 255 20.05 -8.09 -19.35
N GLU A 256 19.06 -8.72 -18.71
CA GLU A 256 17.75 -9.01 -19.29
C GLU A 256 16.74 -7.91 -18.93
N SER A 257 15.80 -7.62 -19.83
CA SER A 257 14.63 -6.81 -19.49
C SER A 257 13.48 -7.72 -19.06
N PRO A 258 12.85 -7.46 -17.89
CA PRO A 258 11.66 -8.22 -17.48
C PRO A 258 10.58 -8.18 -18.56
N ALA A 259 9.86 -9.28 -18.75
CA ALA A 259 8.72 -9.32 -19.65
C ALA A 259 7.48 -8.75 -18.97
N VAL A 260 6.65 -8.02 -19.72
CA VAL A 260 5.36 -7.45 -19.29
C VAL A 260 4.29 -7.74 -20.34
N PRO A 261 3.00 -7.67 -20.01
CA PRO A 261 1.96 -7.83 -21.01
C PRO A 261 1.97 -6.74 -22.07
N ASP A 262 1.82 -7.13 -23.33
CA ASP A 262 1.53 -6.20 -24.42
C ASP A 262 0.29 -5.34 -24.11
N PHE A 263 0.33 -4.07 -24.50
CA PHE A 263 -0.76 -3.11 -24.31
C PHE A 263 -2.09 -3.58 -24.92
N ARG A 264 -2.08 -4.42 -25.97
CA ARG A 264 -3.28 -5.04 -26.55
C ARG A 264 -4.06 -5.88 -25.53
N HIS A 265 -3.36 -6.61 -24.66
CA HIS A 265 -3.99 -7.39 -23.59
C HIS A 265 -4.74 -6.50 -22.59
N TRP A 266 -4.18 -5.34 -22.27
CA TRP A 266 -4.85 -4.35 -21.43
C TRP A 266 -6.05 -3.69 -22.10
N GLN A 267 -5.97 -3.44 -23.41
CA GLN A 267 -7.11 -2.95 -24.20
C GLN A 267 -8.27 -3.96 -24.18
N GLU A 268 -7.97 -5.24 -24.41
CA GLU A 268 -8.95 -6.33 -24.35
C GLU A 268 -9.56 -6.45 -22.95
N ARG A 269 -8.73 -6.40 -21.90
CA ARG A 269 -9.19 -6.46 -20.52
C ARG A 269 -10.09 -5.27 -20.15
N ALA A 270 -9.73 -4.06 -20.56
CA ALA A 270 -10.53 -2.86 -20.31
C ALA A 270 -11.88 -2.91 -21.06
N ARG A 271 -11.90 -3.40 -22.31
CA ARG A 271 -13.16 -3.59 -23.06
C ARG A 271 -14.07 -4.62 -22.37
N TRP A 272 -13.49 -5.75 -21.97
CA TRP A 272 -14.21 -6.77 -21.20
C TRP A 272 -14.81 -6.17 -19.92
N ARG A 273 -14.03 -5.40 -19.14
CA ARG A 273 -14.54 -4.74 -17.93
C ARG A 273 -15.73 -3.84 -18.23
N ARG A 274 -15.62 -2.96 -19.23
CA ARG A 274 -16.71 -2.06 -19.64
C ARG A 274 -17.96 -2.83 -20.02
N GLU A 275 -17.82 -3.88 -20.82
CA GLU A 275 -18.94 -4.70 -21.30
C GLU A 275 -19.63 -5.47 -20.17
N GLN A 276 -18.86 -6.00 -19.22
CA GLN A 276 -19.41 -6.81 -18.13
C GLN A 276 -19.94 -5.98 -16.95
N ARG A 277 -19.49 -4.73 -16.77
CA ARG A 277 -19.86 -3.88 -15.63
C ARG A 277 -21.37 -3.73 -15.42
N PRO A 278 -22.22 -3.51 -16.46
CA PRO A 278 -23.68 -3.44 -16.28
C PRO A 278 -24.30 -4.76 -15.83
N HIS A 279 -23.67 -5.91 -16.13
CA HIS A 279 -24.18 -7.24 -15.83
C HIS A 279 -23.72 -7.75 -14.46
N LEU A 280 -22.47 -7.49 -14.10
CA LEU A 280 -21.85 -8.02 -12.89
C LEU A 280 -21.88 -7.06 -11.71
N GLY A 281 -21.94 -5.74 -11.95
CA GLY A 281 -21.92 -4.74 -10.89
C GLY A 281 -20.75 -4.95 -9.93
N THR A 282 -21.04 -5.23 -8.66
CA THR A 282 -20.05 -5.48 -7.60
C THR A 282 -19.27 -6.79 -7.79
N LEU A 283 -19.78 -7.75 -8.56
CA LEU A 283 -19.12 -9.03 -8.83
C LEU A 283 -18.07 -8.95 -9.95
N LEU A 284 -17.92 -7.80 -10.61
CA LEU A 284 -17.02 -7.62 -11.74
C LEU A 284 -15.57 -8.00 -11.39
N HIS A 285 -15.10 -7.56 -10.23
CA HIS A 285 -13.72 -7.83 -9.79
C HIS A 285 -13.47 -9.34 -9.58
N GLU A 286 -14.39 -10.05 -8.93
CA GLU A 286 -14.26 -11.50 -8.74
C GLU A 286 -14.30 -12.27 -10.08
N ALA A 287 -15.12 -11.82 -11.02
CA ALA A 287 -15.17 -12.42 -12.34
C ALA A 287 -13.87 -12.18 -13.12
N GLU A 288 -13.29 -10.99 -13.02
CA GLU A 288 -12.01 -10.65 -13.67
C GLU A 288 -10.86 -11.52 -13.16
N GLN A 289 -10.84 -11.86 -11.87
CA GLN A 289 -9.84 -12.73 -11.27
C GLN A 289 -9.91 -14.18 -11.75
N ARG A 290 -11.06 -14.62 -12.24
CA ARG A 290 -11.24 -15.96 -12.84
C ARG A 290 -10.76 -16.02 -14.28
N LEU A 291 -10.43 -14.87 -14.90
CA LEU A 291 -9.82 -14.85 -16.22
C LEU A 291 -8.37 -15.34 -16.14
N PRO A 292 -7.84 -15.93 -17.22
CA PRO A 292 -6.42 -16.25 -17.30
C PRO A 292 -5.53 -15.03 -17.01
N PRO A 293 -4.37 -15.21 -16.35
CA PRO A 293 -3.36 -14.17 -16.25
C PRO A 293 -2.97 -13.64 -17.63
N LEU A 294 -2.69 -12.34 -17.73
CA LEU A 294 -2.22 -11.76 -18.99
C LEU A 294 -0.83 -12.31 -19.30
N PRO A 295 -0.56 -12.72 -20.55
CA PRO A 295 0.77 -13.21 -20.92
C PRO A 295 1.76 -12.05 -20.88
N CYS A 296 2.95 -12.28 -20.31
CA CYS A 296 4.06 -11.33 -20.35
C CYS A 296 4.90 -11.60 -21.61
N ASP A 297 4.51 -10.98 -22.73
CA ASP A 297 4.97 -11.33 -24.08
C ASP A 297 5.79 -10.24 -24.78
N ILE A 298 6.01 -9.09 -24.15
CA ILE A 298 6.94 -8.06 -24.62
C ILE A 298 7.98 -7.72 -23.54
N PRO A 299 9.21 -7.33 -23.92
CA PRO A 299 10.15 -6.78 -22.94
C PRO A 299 9.61 -5.46 -22.38
N LEU A 300 9.87 -5.19 -21.10
CA LEU A 300 9.56 -3.91 -20.47
C LEU A 300 10.10 -2.77 -21.34
N PRO A 301 9.26 -1.84 -21.81
CA PRO A 301 9.72 -0.78 -22.69
C PRO A 301 10.79 0.12 -22.05
N GLY A 302 11.55 0.81 -22.90
CA GLY A 302 12.36 1.95 -22.49
C GLY A 302 11.50 3.16 -22.14
N LEU A 303 12.13 4.26 -21.76
CA LEU A 303 11.41 5.46 -21.29
C LEU A 303 11.02 6.43 -22.40
N GLU A 304 11.33 6.07 -23.64
CA GLU A 304 11.01 6.84 -24.84
C GLU A 304 9.69 6.43 -25.49
N VAL A 305 8.76 5.81 -24.74
CA VAL A 305 7.40 5.56 -25.26
C VAL A 305 6.52 6.76 -24.93
N GLY A 306 6.68 7.82 -25.72
CA GLY A 306 5.78 8.97 -25.82
C GLY A 306 5.36 9.15 -27.28
#